data_AF-A0A1B1LQW8-F1
#
_entry.id   AF-A0A1B1LQW8-F1
#
_cell.length_a   1.000
_cell.length_b   1.000
_cell.length_c   1.000
_cell.angle_alpha   90.00
_cell.angle_beta   90.00
_cell.angle_gamma   90.00
#
_symmetry.space_group_name_H-M   'P 1'
#
loop_
_entity.id
_entity.type
_entity.pdbx_description
1 polymer ?
#
loop_
_entity_poly.entity_id
_entity_poly.type
_entity_poly.pdbx_seq_one_letter_code
_entity_poly.pdbx_strand_id
1 'polypeptide(L)'
;MADYYSNSAFVIEATPAQSEVLLEAMHELFEPDNDFIQRITSGDSHDGLSEMERVVRHCVLNHPDKTTVEVIEDCDWSFDGEICSEGFLVHSDCGNFNSEHAALFAQASLIAFGKDELLSFQISYTCDNFRRTDGYGGAACVVSREFIRWTGNYDFLEAEETAFTERMHYYFCSFTEVIGELECPVTFILCCPSNVDASQRYNEILLNYRSGGKTNIDGSIKFSSCSSLKNALLEPVTPDEYRVMAKYLKVM
;
A
#
# COMPACT_ATOMS: atom_id res chain seq x y z
N MET A 1 -17.50 -15.30 10.36
CA MET A 1 -17.92 -14.28 11.35
C MET A 1 -17.32 -12.90 11.07
N ALA A 2 -16.09 -12.80 10.55
CA ALA A 2 -15.51 -11.50 10.20
C ALA A 2 -16.31 -10.76 9.11
N ASP A 3 -16.85 -11.47 8.12
CA ASP A 3 -17.71 -10.89 7.07
C ASP A 3 -19.05 -10.31 7.58
N TYR A 4 -19.46 -10.62 8.81
CA TYR A 4 -20.61 -9.95 9.45
C TYR A 4 -20.24 -8.56 9.99
N TYR A 5 -18.93 -8.29 10.14
CA TYR A 5 -18.36 -7.07 10.72
C TYR A 5 -17.53 -6.26 9.71
N SER A 6 -17.07 -6.85 8.62
CA SER A 6 -16.57 -6.16 7.44
C SER A 6 -17.61 -6.21 6.33
N ASN A 7 -17.97 -5.05 5.77
CA ASN A 7 -18.60 -4.98 4.45
C ASN A 7 -17.55 -5.39 3.39
N SER A 8 -17.09 -6.65 3.42
CA SER A 8 -16.15 -7.24 2.45
C SER A 8 -16.85 -7.47 1.11
N ALA A 9 -17.44 -6.41 0.57
CA ALA A 9 -18.15 -6.41 -0.69
C ALA A 9 -17.96 -5.06 -1.37
N PHE A 10 -17.90 -5.09 -2.69
CA PHE A 10 -17.82 -3.88 -3.51
C PHE A 10 -18.46 -4.13 -4.86
N VAL A 11 -18.94 -3.06 -5.48
CA VAL A 11 -19.51 -3.10 -6.83
C VAL A 11 -18.45 -2.63 -7.81
N ILE A 12 -18.21 -3.43 -8.84
CA ILE A 12 -17.54 -2.99 -10.06
C ILE A 12 -18.65 -2.40 -10.93
N GLU A 13 -18.67 -1.07 -11.11
CA GLU A 13 -19.65 -0.47 -12.00
C GLU A 13 -19.48 -1.08 -13.40
N ALA A 14 -20.57 -1.53 -14.01
CA ALA A 14 -20.50 -2.23 -15.29
C ALA A 14 -21.83 -2.12 -16.03
N THR A 15 -21.77 -2.12 -17.36
CA THR A 15 -22.98 -2.32 -18.16
C THR A 15 -23.51 -3.75 -17.98
N PRO A 16 -24.77 -4.05 -18.32
CA PRO A 16 -25.28 -5.42 -18.28
C PRO A 16 -24.41 -6.40 -19.08
N ALA A 17 -23.95 -6.02 -20.28
CA ALA A 17 -23.07 -6.85 -21.10
C ALA A 17 -21.70 -7.09 -20.44
N GLN A 18 -21.12 -6.06 -19.81
CA GLN A 18 -19.86 -6.21 -19.06
C GLN A 18 -20.04 -7.07 -17.81
N SER A 19 -21.20 -7.00 -17.14
CA SER A 19 -21.48 -7.80 -15.95
C SER A 19 -21.57 -9.30 -16.29
N GLU A 20 -22.15 -9.64 -17.45
CA GLU A 20 -22.13 -11.01 -17.99
C GLU A 20 -20.70 -11.47 -18.32
N VAL A 21 -19.88 -10.59 -18.90
CA VAL A 21 -18.44 -10.87 -19.16
C VAL A 21 -17.68 -11.15 -17.86
N LEU A 22 -17.97 -10.42 -16.78
CA LEU A 22 -17.35 -10.66 -15.47
C LEU A 22 -17.82 -11.98 -14.85
N LEU A 23 -19.11 -12.30 -14.96
CA LEU A 23 -19.64 -13.57 -14.49
C LEU A 23 -18.97 -14.75 -15.23
N GLU A 24 -18.85 -14.67 -16.55
CA GLU A 24 -18.15 -15.66 -17.39
C GLU A 24 -16.67 -15.78 -17.00
N ALA A 25 -15.96 -14.66 -16.86
CA ALA A 25 -14.55 -14.65 -16.44
C ALA A 25 -14.35 -15.29 -15.06
N MET A 26 -15.28 -15.05 -14.12
CA MET A 26 -15.23 -15.64 -12.78
C MET A 26 -15.40 -17.17 -12.84
N HIS A 27 -16.34 -17.67 -13.65
CA HIS A 27 -16.51 -19.11 -13.84
C HIS A 27 -15.24 -19.77 -14.40
N GLU A 28 -14.60 -19.17 -15.41
CA GLU A 28 -13.34 -19.68 -15.99
C GLU A 28 -12.16 -19.65 -15.02
N LEU A 29 -12.18 -18.75 -14.01
CA LEU A 29 -11.15 -18.72 -12.98
C LEU A 29 -11.36 -19.79 -11.90
N PHE A 30 -12.63 -20.09 -11.57
CA PHE A 30 -12.99 -20.99 -10.48
C PHE A 30 -12.98 -22.46 -10.92
N GLU A 31 -13.26 -22.71 -12.20
CA GLU A 31 -13.19 -24.03 -12.83
C GLU A 31 -12.28 -23.96 -14.07
N PRO A 32 -10.95 -23.77 -13.89
CA PRO A 32 -10.07 -23.48 -15.01
C PRO A 32 -9.90 -24.67 -15.96
N ASP A 33 -10.14 -24.45 -17.25
CA ASP A 33 -9.69 -25.36 -18.31
C ASP A 33 -8.22 -25.09 -18.65
N ASN A 34 -7.35 -26.06 -18.36
CA ASN A 34 -5.91 -25.96 -18.60
C ASN A 34 -5.55 -25.58 -20.04
N ASP A 35 -6.28 -26.11 -21.04
CA ASP A 35 -6.02 -25.80 -22.45
C ASP A 35 -6.37 -24.33 -22.75
N PHE A 36 -7.46 -23.83 -22.16
CA PHE A 36 -7.88 -22.43 -22.26
C PHE A 36 -6.87 -21.50 -21.58
N ILE A 37 -6.46 -21.78 -20.34
CA ILE A 37 -5.49 -20.99 -19.58
C ILE A 37 -4.13 -20.97 -20.30
N GLN A 38 -3.66 -22.10 -20.81
CA GLN A 38 -2.40 -22.16 -21.55
C GLN A 38 -2.47 -21.32 -22.83
N ARG A 39 -3.58 -21.37 -23.57
CA ARG A 39 -3.77 -20.57 -24.79
C ARG A 39 -3.67 -19.07 -24.48
N ILE A 40 -4.40 -18.56 -23.48
CA ILE A 40 -4.43 -17.11 -23.19
C ILE A 40 -3.13 -16.60 -22.54
N THR A 41 -2.36 -17.46 -21.87
CA THR A 41 -1.10 -17.09 -21.21
C THR A 41 0.14 -17.26 -22.08
N SER A 42 0.06 -18.05 -23.17
CA SER A 42 1.21 -18.36 -24.06
C SER A 42 1.74 -17.19 -24.90
N GLY A 43 0.98 -16.09 -25.03
CA GLY A 43 1.35 -14.93 -25.84
C GLY A 43 1.68 -13.68 -25.01
N ASP A 44 2.56 -12.83 -25.52
CA ASP A 44 2.96 -11.57 -24.86
C ASP A 44 1.98 -10.42 -25.08
N SER A 45 1.08 -10.52 -26.07
CA SER A 45 0.13 -9.45 -26.45
C SER A 45 -1.31 -9.76 -26.05
N HIS A 46 -2.07 -8.69 -25.73
CA HIS A 46 -3.53 -8.73 -25.57
C HIS A 46 -4.29 -8.69 -26.91
N ASP A 47 -3.57 -8.61 -28.04
CA ASP A 47 -4.17 -8.50 -29.37
C ASP A 47 -5.00 -9.74 -29.70
N GLY A 48 -6.28 -9.53 -30.00
CA GLY A 48 -7.22 -10.60 -30.35
C GLY A 48 -7.91 -11.27 -29.17
N LEU A 49 -7.56 -10.95 -27.91
CA LEU A 49 -8.28 -11.44 -26.74
C LEU A 49 -9.57 -10.66 -26.51
N SER A 50 -10.66 -11.38 -26.20
CA SER A 50 -11.93 -10.84 -25.73
C SER A 50 -11.77 -10.14 -24.37
N GLU A 51 -12.76 -9.34 -23.97
CA GLU A 51 -12.74 -8.70 -22.64
C GLU A 51 -12.67 -9.73 -21.51
N MET A 52 -13.43 -10.83 -21.61
CA MET A 52 -13.39 -11.96 -20.68
C MET A 52 -11.98 -12.56 -20.61
N GLU A 53 -11.38 -12.90 -21.75
CA GLU A 53 -10.05 -13.51 -21.81
C GLU A 53 -8.96 -12.58 -21.25
N ARG A 54 -9.12 -11.26 -21.40
CA ARG A 54 -8.21 -10.27 -20.82
C ARG A 54 -8.31 -10.26 -19.30
N VAL A 55 -9.52 -10.37 -18.73
CA VAL A 55 -9.73 -10.47 -17.28
C VAL A 55 -9.04 -11.71 -16.75
N VAL A 56 -9.36 -12.90 -17.30
CA VAL A 56 -8.78 -14.18 -16.86
C VAL A 56 -7.25 -14.16 -16.99
N ARG A 57 -6.72 -13.71 -18.14
CA ARG A 57 -5.27 -13.63 -18.36
C ARG A 57 -4.59 -12.74 -17.33
N HIS A 58 -5.15 -11.57 -17.02
CA HIS A 58 -4.55 -10.65 -16.03
C HIS A 58 -4.53 -11.29 -14.64
N CYS A 59 -5.63 -11.93 -14.25
CA CYS A 59 -5.75 -12.66 -12.98
C CYS A 59 -4.71 -13.78 -12.86
N VAL A 60 -4.60 -14.65 -13.87
CA VAL A 60 -3.64 -15.77 -13.83
C VAL A 60 -2.20 -15.27 -13.85
N LEU A 61 -1.89 -14.27 -14.69
CA LEU A 61 -0.51 -13.80 -14.83
C LEU A 61 0.02 -13.04 -13.61
N ASN A 62 -0.86 -12.48 -12.78
CA ASN A 62 -0.51 -11.70 -11.58
C ASN A 62 -1.00 -12.34 -10.28
N HIS A 63 -1.34 -13.63 -10.31
CA HIS A 63 -1.80 -14.35 -9.13
C HIS A 63 -0.73 -14.32 -8.02
N PRO A 64 -1.09 -14.07 -6.73
CA PRO A 64 -0.13 -13.95 -5.63
C PRO A 64 0.79 -15.17 -5.49
N ASP A 65 0.25 -16.37 -5.67
CA ASP A 65 0.99 -17.64 -5.58
C ASP A 65 1.82 -17.98 -6.83
N LYS A 66 1.81 -17.13 -7.86
CA LYS A 66 2.53 -17.42 -9.11
C LYS A 66 4.03 -17.37 -8.88
N THR A 67 4.67 -18.52 -8.99
CA THR A 67 6.13 -18.61 -9.09
C THR A 67 6.57 -18.51 -10.55
N THR A 68 7.85 -18.19 -10.81
CA THR A 68 8.38 -17.98 -12.17
C THR A 68 8.40 -19.24 -13.06
N VAL A 69 8.00 -20.40 -12.54
CA VAL A 69 8.22 -21.70 -13.18
C VAL A 69 6.93 -22.47 -13.47
N GLU A 70 5.80 -22.13 -12.85
CA GLU A 70 4.59 -22.96 -12.90
C GLU A 70 3.34 -22.17 -13.33
N VAL A 71 2.55 -22.79 -14.21
CA VAL A 71 1.15 -22.44 -14.42
C VAL A 71 0.41 -22.96 -13.18
N ILE A 72 -0.31 -22.09 -12.47
CA ILE A 72 -1.03 -22.51 -11.28
C ILE A 72 -2.26 -23.30 -11.74
N GLU A 73 -2.27 -24.61 -11.46
CA GLU A 73 -3.28 -25.55 -11.95
C GLU A 73 -4.56 -25.56 -11.07
N ASP A 74 -4.52 -24.98 -9.87
CA ASP A 74 -5.65 -24.92 -8.95
C ASP A 74 -5.48 -23.71 -8.01
N CYS A 75 -6.13 -22.60 -8.34
CA CYS A 75 -6.17 -21.41 -7.51
C CYS A 75 -7.48 -21.40 -6.73
N ASP A 76 -7.42 -21.42 -5.40
CA ASP A 76 -8.62 -21.21 -4.57
C ASP A 76 -9.04 -19.73 -4.63
N TRP A 77 -9.82 -19.39 -5.66
CA TRP A 77 -10.49 -18.10 -5.82
C TRP A 77 -11.67 -17.99 -4.85
N SER A 78 -11.36 -17.90 -3.55
CA SER A 78 -12.36 -17.80 -2.48
C SER A 78 -13.03 -16.41 -2.45
N PHE A 79 -13.94 -16.11 -3.37
CA PHE A 79 -14.93 -15.02 -3.28
C PHE A 79 -16.17 -15.38 -4.10
N ASP A 80 -17.25 -14.61 -3.99
CA ASP A 80 -18.47 -14.78 -4.78
C ASP A 80 -18.76 -13.54 -5.62
N GLY A 81 -19.57 -13.70 -6.67
CA GLY A 81 -19.95 -12.60 -7.55
C GLY A 81 -21.35 -12.75 -8.12
N GLU A 82 -22.10 -11.65 -8.16
CA GLU A 82 -23.43 -11.61 -8.76
C GLU A 82 -23.70 -10.33 -9.54
N ILE A 83 -24.56 -10.42 -10.56
CA ILE A 83 -25.00 -9.25 -11.33
C ILE A 83 -26.03 -8.48 -10.52
N CYS A 84 -25.81 -7.18 -10.35
CA CYS A 84 -26.72 -6.27 -9.67
C CYS A 84 -27.10 -5.08 -10.56
N SER A 85 -27.97 -4.19 -10.06
CA SER A 85 -28.42 -3.03 -10.84
C SER A 85 -27.33 -2.01 -11.16
N GLU A 86 -26.25 -2.00 -10.37
CA GLU A 86 -25.16 -1.05 -10.45
C GLU A 86 -23.95 -1.60 -11.24
N GLY A 87 -23.95 -2.90 -11.54
CA GLY A 87 -22.87 -3.60 -12.23
C GLY A 87 -22.68 -5.01 -11.69
N PHE A 88 -21.44 -5.35 -11.32
CA PHE A 88 -21.09 -6.65 -10.78
C PHE A 88 -20.70 -6.52 -9.30
N LEU A 89 -21.46 -7.16 -8.41
CA LEU A 89 -21.19 -7.20 -6.98
C LEU A 89 -20.19 -8.32 -6.71
N VAL A 90 -19.07 -8.00 -6.09
CA VAL A 90 -18.12 -8.97 -5.54
C VAL A 90 -18.35 -9.05 -4.03
N HIS A 91 -18.55 -10.25 -3.50
CA HIS A 91 -18.91 -10.49 -2.09
C HIS A 91 -18.38 -11.85 -1.60
N SER A 92 -18.84 -12.32 -0.44
CA SER A 92 -18.71 -13.72 0.02
C SER A 92 -19.98 -14.13 0.76
N ASP A 93 -20.61 -15.21 0.33
CA ASP A 93 -21.80 -15.79 0.98
C ASP A 93 -21.41 -16.79 2.07
N CYS A 94 -20.24 -17.41 1.94
CA CYS A 94 -19.79 -18.51 2.79
C CYS A 94 -18.90 -18.07 3.97
N GLY A 95 -18.59 -16.78 4.09
CA GLY A 95 -17.77 -16.27 5.20
C GLY A 95 -16.26 -16.36 4.96
N ASN A 96 -15.84 -16.69 3.73
CA ASN A 96 -14.46 -16.84 3.30
C ASN A 96 -14.22 -15.90 2.12
N PHE A 97 -13.76 -14.69 2.41
CA PHE A 97 -13.44 -13.67 1.41
C PHE A 97 -11.93 -13.50 1.27
N ASN A 98 -11.37 -14.04 0.20
CA ASN A 98 -9.99 -13.80 -0.21
C ASN A 98 -9.90 -12.43 -0.90
N SER A 99 -9.53 -11.44 -0.10
CA SER A 99 -9.44 -10.06 -0.55
C SER A 99 -8.41 -9.85 -1.66
N GLU A 100 -7.28 -10.57 -1.65
CA GLU A 100 -6.23 -10.40 -2.65
C GLU A 100 -6.72 -10.83 -4.04
N HIS A 101 -7.41 -11.95 -4.10
CA HIS A 101 -8.04 -12.48 -5.32
C HIS A 101 -9.17 -11.56 -5.80
N ALA A 102 -10.04 -11.10 -4.89
CA ALA A 102 -11.10 -10.16 -5.24
C ALA A 102 -10.55 -8.82 -5.77
N ALA A 103 -9.49 -8.28 -5.15
CA ALA A 103 -8.83 -7.05 -5.61
C ALA A 103 -8.19 -7.21 -6.99
N LEU A 104 -7.57 -8.37 -7.23
CA LEU A 104 -6.96 -8.69 -8.51
C LEU A 104 -8.00 -8.81 -9.62
N PHE A 105 -9.12 -9.49 -9.35
CA PHE A 105 -10.26 -9.59 -10.26
C PHE A 105 -10.85 -8.21 -10.57
N ALA A 106 -11.01 -7.37 -9.56
CA ALA A 106 -11.47 -6.00 -9.73
C ALA A 106 -10.55 -5.17 -10.62
N GLN A 107 -9.23 -5.24 -10.39
CA GLN A 107 -8.26 -4.55 -11.24
C GLN A 107 -8.30 -5.07 -12.68
N ALA A 108 -8.33 -6.39 -12.87
CA ALA A 108 -8.42 -7.02 -14.17
C ALA A 108 -9.63 -6.52 -14.97
N SER A 109 -10.77 -6.37 -14.29
CA SER A 109 -12.02 -5.83 -14.83
C SER A 109 -11.84 -4.38 -15.31
N LEU A 110 -11.26 -3.52 -14.47
CA LEU A 110 -11.00 -2.11 -14.81
C LEU A 110 -10.04 -1.98 -16.02
N ILE A 111 -9.02 -2.84 -16.10
CA ILE A 111 -8.09 -2.90 -17.24
C ILE A 111 -8.82 -3.35 -18.51
N ALA A 112 -9.57 -4.45 -18.46
CA ALA A 112 -10.24 -5.02 -19.61
C ALA A 112 -11.25 -4.05 -20.23
N PHE A 113 -12.00 -3.33 -19.39
CA PHE A 113 -13.01 -2.36 -19.81
C PHE A 113 -12.48 -0.94 -20.02
N GLY A 114 -11.19 -0.69 -19.74
CA GLY A 114 -10.59 0.64 -19.85
C GLY A 114 -11.23 1.69 -18.94
N LYS A 115 -11.62 1.30 -17.73
CA LYS A 115 -12.29 2.16 -16.75
C LYS A 115 -11.28 2.82 -15.80
N ASP A 116 -11.43 4.13 -15.61
CA ASP A 116 -10.61 4.93 -14.68
C ASP A 116 -11.41 5.20 -13.40
N GLU A 117 -11.65 4.13 -12.64
CA GLU A 117 -12.42 4.15 -11.39
C GLU A 117 -11.52 3.79 -10.19
N LEU A 118 -11.96 4.20 -9.00
CA LEU A 118 -11.32 3.84 -7.73
C LEU A 118 -12.33 3.06 -6.88
N LEU A 119 -12.08 1.76 -6.75
CA LEU A 119 -12.85 0.88 -5.88
C LEU A 119 -12.18 0.85 -4.50
N SER A 120 -12.98 0.82 -3.44
CA SER A 120 -12.48 0.73 -2.08
C SER A 120 -13.35 -0.21 -1.25
N PHE A 121 -12.71 -1.10 -0.49
CA PHE A 121 -13.40 -1.98 0.42
C PHE A 121 -12.58 -2.24 1.68
N GLN A 122 -13.28 -2.59 2.75
CA GLN A 122 -12.69 -2.88 4.06
C GLN A 122 -12.73 -4.39 4.29
N ILE A 123 -11.67 -4.91 4.89
CA ILE A 123 -11.50 -6.33 5.16
C ILE A 123 -11.29 -6.49 6.65
N SER A 124 -11.95 -7.48 7.23
CA SER A 124 -11.62 -7.98 8.56
C SER A 124 -11.08 -9.39 8.39
N TYR A 125 -9.87 -9.67 8.87
CA TYR A 125 -9.35 -11.04 8.83
C TYR A 125 -10.17 -11.94 9.77
N THR A 126 -10.42 -13.18 9.35
CA THR A 126 -11.20 -14.15 10.14
C THR A 126 -10.48 -14.54 11.42
N CYS A 127 -11.28 -14.86 12.45
CA CYS A 127 -10.85 -15.31 13.77
C CYS A 127 -10.51 -16.80 13.85
N ASP A 128 -10.18 -17.44 12.72
CA ASP A 128 -9.96 -18.89 12.64
C ASP A 128 -8.76 -19.38 13.47
N ASN A 129 -7.90 -18.43 13.89
CA ASN A 129 -6.89 -18.67 14.89
C ASN A 129 -7.30 -18.03 16.23
N PHE A 130 -8.12 -18.78 16.99
CA PHE A 130 -8.65 -18.43 18.33
C PHE A 130 -7.58 -18.16 19.42
N ARG A 131 -6.29 -18.21 19.09
CA ARG A 131 -5.15 -17.93 19.99
C ARG A 131 -4.16 -16.90 19.44
N ARG A 132 -4.58 -16.09 18.47
CA ARG A 132 -3.79 -14.93 18.06
C ARG A 132 -3.69 -13.93 19.21
N THR A 133 -2.46 -13.53 19.51
CA THR A 133 -2.14 -12.49 20.52
C THR A 133 -1.94 -11.12 19.86
N ASP A 134 -1.93 -11.06 18.53
CA ASP A 134 -2.00 -9.83 17.74
C ASP A 134 -3.46 -9.42 17.50
N GLY A 135 -3.67 -8.14 17.16
CA GLY A 135 -5.02 -7.57 17.03
C GLY A 135 -5.87 -8.24 15.95
N TYR A 136 -7.20 -8.08 16.04
CA TYR A 136 -8.12 -8.27 14.92
C TYR A 136 -7.70 -7.34 13.78
N GLY A 137 -6.78 -7.80 12.94
CA GLY A 137 -6.27 -7.03 11.83
C GLY A 137 -7.37 -6.90 10.79
N GLY A 138 -7.71 -5.67 10.45
CA GLY A 138 -8.38 -5.39 9.19
C GLY A 138 -7.41 -4.73 8.24
N ALA A 139 -7.83 -4.60 7.00
CA ALA A 139 -7.17 -3.77 6.02
C ALA A 139 -8.20 -2.94 5.25
N ALA A 140 -7.79 -1.77 4.78
CA ALA A 140 -8.47 -1.11 3.69
C ALA A 140 -7.74 -1.46 2.39
N CYS A 141 -8.49 -1.89 1.38
CA CYS A 141 -8.00 -2.09 0.03
C CYS A 141 -8.55 -1.00 -0.87
N VAL A 142 -7.69 -0.45 -1.73
CA VAL A 142 -8.09 0.41 -2.83
C VAL A 142 -7.55 -0.13 -4.14
N VAL A 143 -8.43 -0.21 -5.13
CA VAL A 143 -8.15 -0.79 -6.44
C VAL A 143 -8.43 0.24 -7.51
N SER A 144 -7.48 0.39 -8.42
CA SER A 144 -7.64 1.11 -9.68
C SER A 144 -7.06 0.28 -10.82
N ARG A 145 -7.26 0.73 -12.05
CA ARG A 145 -6.63 0.16 -13.24
C ARG A 145 -5.10 0.12 -13.15
N GLU A 146 -4.49 1.06 -12.41
CA GLU A 146 -3.03 1.21 -12.35
C GLU A 146 -2.39 0.54 -11.13
N PHE A 147 -3.15 0.34 -10.05
CA PHE A 147 -2.61 -0.17 -8.79
C PHE A 147 -3.65 -0.89 -7.95
N ILE A 148 -3.15 -1.81 -7.11
CA ILE A 148 -3.84 -2.30 -5.92
C ILE A 148 -2.99 -1.85 -4.73
N ARG A 149 -3.61 -1.23 -3.73
CA ARG A 149 -2.92 -0.79 -2.51
C ARG A 149 -3.69 -1.19 -1.28
N TRP A 150 -2.93 -1.49 -0.24
CA TRP A 150 -3.42 -1.93 1.05
C TRP A 150 -2.86 -1.03 2.13
N THR A 151 -3.66 -0.79 3.16
CA THR A 151 -3.17 -0.32 4.46
C THR A 151 -3.84 -1.15 5.54
N GLY A 152 -3.05 -1.78 6.39
CA GLY A 152 -3.51 -2.75 7.37
C GLY A 152 -3.06 -2.42 8.78
N ASN A 153 -3.85 -2.86 9.77
CA ASN A 153 -3.48 -2.74 11.17
C ASN A 153 -2.19 -3.50 11.51
N TYR A 154 -1.91 -4.60 10.81
CA TYR A 154 -0.70 -5.41 11.03
C TYR A 154 0.56 -4.54 10.83
N ASP A 155 0.62 -3.85 9.70
CA ASP A 155 1.73 -2.99 9.30
C ASP A 155 2.01 -1.88 10.32
N PHE A 156 0.94 -1.27 10.84
CA PHE A 156 1.03 -0.27 11.90
C PHE A 156 1.54 -0.87 13.22
N LEU A 157 0.95 -2.00 13.65
CA LEU A 157 1.32 -2.67 14.89
C LEU A 157 2.76 -3.20 14.86
N GLU A 158 3.18 -3.79 13.75
CA GLU A 158 4.56 -4.27 13.55
C GLU A 158 5.57 -3.12 13.65
N ALA A 159 5.24 -1.96 13.07
CA ALA A 159 6.09 -0.76 13.16
C ALA A 159 6.18 -0.26 14.61
N GLU A 160 5.07 -0.23 15.34
CA GLU A 160 5.02 0.16 16.76
C GLU A 160 5.80 -0.82 17.66
N GLU A 161 5.59 -2.13 17.48
CA GLU A 161 6.28 -3.18 18.25
C GLU A 161 7.80 -3.15 18.01
N THR A 162 8.22 -2.95 16.76
CA THR A 162 9.63 -2.80 16.40
C THR A 162 10.23 -1.58 17.09
N ALA A 163 9.59 -0.41 16.96
CA ALA A 163 10.05 0.83 17.58
C ALA A 163 10.16 0.70 19.11
N PHE A 164 9.16 0.05 19.74
CA PHE A 164 9.15 -0.19 21.17
C PHE A 164 10.29 -1.13 21.61
N THR A 165 10.49 -2.23 20.88
CA THR A 165 11.54 -3.23 21.16
C THR A 165 12.92 -2.63 21.01
N GLU A 166 13.14 -1.85 19.95
CA GLU A 166 14.39 -1.13 19.69
C GLU A 166 14.57 0.11 20.56
N ARG A 167 13.50 0.51 21.26
CA ARG A 167 13.42 1.72 22.09
C ARG A 167 13.76 2.99 21.31
N MET A 168 13.16 3.13 20.14
CA MET A 168 13.38 4.23 19.21
C MET A 168 12.20 5.20 19.15
N HIS A 169 12.53 6.47 18.90
CA HIS A 169 11.58 7.52 18.55
C HIS A 169 12.01 8.16 17.23
N TYR A 170 11.04 8.53 16.42
CA TYR A 170 11.27 9.06 15.08
C TYR A 170 10.75 10.49 14.97
N TYR A 171 11.46 11.29 14.19
CA TYR A 171 11.11 12.69 13.98
C TYR A 171 11.31 13.08 12.53
N PHE A 172 10.41 13.94 12.04
CA PHE A 172 10.64 14.71 10.83
C PHE A 172 11.42 15.98 11.21
N CYS A 173 12.48 16.25 10.45
CA CYS A 173 13.36 17.38 10.67
C CYS A 173 13.44 18.24 9.41
N SER A 174 13.30 19.55 9.55
CA SER A 174 13.53 20.47 8.44
C SER A 174 14.15 21.79 8.87
N PHE A 175 14.91 22.42 7.99
CA PHE A 175 15.42 23.78 8.18
C PHE A 175 15.70 24.43 6.82
N THR A 176 15.94 25.74 6.80
CA THR A 176 16.35 26.46 5.60
C THR A 176 17.77 26.99 5.77
N GLU A 177 18.69 26.58 4.89
CA GLU A 177 19.99 27.22 4.77
C GLU A 177 19.87 28.47 3.89
N VAL A 178 20.33 29.59 4.39
CA VAL A 178 20.39 30.88 3.68
C VAL A 178 21.83 31.17 3.30
N ILE A 179 22.10 31.33 2.01
CA ILE A 179 23.43 31.66 1.44
C ILE A 179 23.30 32.94 0.63
N GLY A 180 23.62 34.09 1.26
CA GLY A 180 23.34 35.40 0.65
C GLY A 180 21.83 35.60 0.51
N GLU A 181 21.35 35.69 -0.73
CA GLU A 181 19.91 35.81 -1.06
C GLU A 181 19.24 34.46 -1.38
N LEU A 182 20.02 33.36 -1.46
CA LEU A 182 19.50 32.04 -1.77
C LEU A 182 18.96 31.35 -0.52
N GLU A 183 17.77 30.77 -0.63
CA GLU A 183 17.15 29.94 0.41
C GLU A 183 17.07 28.48 -0.06
N CYS A 184 17.74 27.59 0.66
CA CYS A 184 17.86 26.17 0.35
C CYS A 184 17.17 25.36 1.46
N PRO A 185 15.95 24.83 1.23
CA PRO A 185 15.28 23.98 2.20
C PRO A 185 16.00 22.62 2.32
N VAL A 186 16.10 22.12 3.55
CA VAL A 186 16.70 20.84 3.88
C VAL A 186 15.71 20.07 4.75
N THR A 187 15.43 18.83 4.36
CA THR A 187 14.52 17.92 5.07
C THR A 187 15.18 16.56 5.24
N PHE A 188 15.00 15.94 6.39
CA PHE A 188 15.48 14.60 6.70
C PHE A 188 14.65 14.00 7.85
N ILE A 189 14.83 12.72 8.12
CA ILE A 189 14.23 12.06 9.28
C ILE A 189 15.31 11.69 10.28
N LEU A 190 15.00 11.85 11.56
CA LEU A 190 15.88 11.57 12.68
C LEU A 190 15.39 10.33 13.41
N CYS A 191 16.28 9.34 13.54
CA CYS A 191 16.06 8.17 14.37
C CYS A 191 16.81 8.35 15.70
N CYS A 192 16.05 8.45 16.80
CA CYS A 192 16.59 8.80 18.11
C CYS A 192 16.26 7.71 19.14
N PRO A 193 17.27 7.11 19.79
CA PRO A 193 17.03 6.25 20.95
C PRO A 193 16.25 6.99 22.04
N SER A 194 15.35 6.29 22.72
CA SER A 194 14.48 6.83 23.78
C SER A 194 15.21 7.44 24.98
N ASN A 195 16.48 7.09 25.18
CA ASN A 195 17.34 7.67 26.22
C ASN A 195 18.11 8.91 25.76
N VAL A 196 17.92 9.37 24.52
CA VAL A 196 18.58 10.54 23.94
C VAL A 196 17.55 11.65 23.76
N ASP A 197 17.91 12.88 24.17
CA ASP A 197 17.09 14.06 23.93
C ASP A 197 17.13 14.43 22.44
N ALA A 198 15.99 14.27 21.76
CA ALA A 198 15.87 14.54 20.34
C ALA A 198 16.10 16.02 19.99
N SER A 199 15.71 16.96 20.86
CA SER A 199 15.95 18.39 20.65
C SER A 199 17.44 18.69 20.75
N GLN A 200 18.14 18.10 21.73
CA GLN A 200 19.59 18.24 21.84
C GLN A 200 20.29 17.66 20.62
N ARG A 201 19.96 16.42 20.23
CA ARG A 201 20.56 15.77 19.05
C ARG A 201 20.30 16.55 17.77
N TYR A 202 19.09 17.06 17.59
CA TYR A 202 18.76 17.90 16.44
C TYR A 202 19.56 19.20 16.44
N ASN A 203 19.68 19.88 17.58
CA ASN A 203 20.55 21.06 17.71
C ASN A 203 22.02 20.76 17.38
N GLU A 204 22.53 19.60 17.80
CA GLU A 204 23.89 19.15 17.43
C GLU A 204 24.03 18.94 15.92
N ILE A 205 23.03 18.37 15.24
CA ILE A 205 23.01 18.23 13.78
C ILE A 205 23.05 19.61 13.11
N LEU A 206 22.18 20.52 13.55
CA LEU A 206 22.10 21.88 13.00
C LEU A 206 23.42 22.64 13.17
N LEU A 207 24.06 22.52 14.33
CA LEU A 207 25.37 23.11 14.60
C LEU A 207 26.46 22.49 13.71
N ASN A 208 26.39 21.22 13.37
CA ASN A 208 27.46 20.54 12.62
C ASN A 208 27.26 20.48 11.10
N TYR A 209 26.12 20.94 10.57
CA TYR A 209 25.72 20.78 9.16
C TYR A 209 26.80 21.13 8.10
N ARG A 210 27.55 22.23 8.27
CA ARG A 210 28.55 22.75 7.30
C ARG A 210 29.99 22.85 7.84
N SER A 211 30.35 22.07 8.87
CA SER A 211 31.65 22.07 9.60
C SER A 211 31.69 22.87 10.91
N GLY A 212 30.54 23.17 11.52
CA GLY A 212 30.46 23.84 12.83
C GLY A 212 29.96 25.28 12.72
N GLY A 213 28.76 25.51 13.25
CA GLY A 213 28.09 26.80 13.35
C GLY A 213 28.10 27.35 14.76
N LYS A 214 27.76 28.63 14.89
CA LYS A 214 27.55 29.30 16.18
C LYS A 214 26.12 29.79 16.27
N THR A 215 25.46 29.50 17.38
CA THR A 215 24.14 30.04 17.70
C THR A 215 24.28 31.52 18.06
N ASN A 216 23.45 32.35 17.44
CA ASN A 216 23.32 33.77 17.76
C ASN A 216 22.27 33.98 18.87
N ILE A 217 22.20 35.22 19.35
CA ILE A 217 21.25 35.64 20.40
C ILE A 217 19.79 35.46 19.96
N ASP A 218 19.51 35.53 18.65
CA ASP A 218 18.18 35.33 18.06
C ASP A 218 17.84 33.86 17.78
N GLY A 219 18.71 32.92 18.16
CA GLY A 219 18.53 31.48 17.91
C GLY A 219 18.92 31.03 16.50
N SER A 220 19.29 31.95 15.59
CA SER A 220 19.82 31.57 14.28
C SER A 220 21.22 30.96 14.39
N ILE A 221 21.55 30.01 13.53
CA ILE A 221 22.90 29.42 13.47
C ILE A 221 23.63 30.04 12.29
N LYS A 222 24.82 30.60 12.53
CA LYS A 222 25.70 31.13 11.47
C LYS A 222 26.94 30.28 11.30
N PHE A 223 27.35 30.08 10.05
CA PHE A 223 28.57 29.38 9.67
C PHE A 223 29.63 30.35 9.16
N SER A 224 30.90 29.94 9.25
CA SER A 224 32.05 30.70 8.72
C SER A 224 32.01 30.86 7.20
N SER A 225 31.23 30.03 6.49
CA SER A 225 30.94 30.11 5.06
C SER A 225 29.98 31.25 4.67
N CYS A 226 29.64 32.14 5.61
CA CYS A 226 28.62 33.19 5.43
C CYS A 226 27.20 32.66 5.15
N SER A 227 26.92 31.38 5.45
CA SER A 227 25.57 30.83 5.45
C SER A 227 24.94 30.84 6.85
N SER A 228 23.62 30.79 6.91
CA SER A 228 22.87 30.72 8.18
C SER A 228 21.69 29.77 8.10
N LEU A 229 21.25 29.24 9.25
CA LEU A 229 20.03 28.43 9.32
C LEU A 229 18.90 29.22 9.95
N LYS A 230 17.69 29.03 9.40
CA LYS A 230 16.42 29.52 9.95
C LYS A 230 15.33 28.46 9.80
N ASN A 231 14.17 28.71 10.40
CA ASN A 231 12.97 27.86 10.30
C ASN A 231 13.24 26.39 10.67
N ALA A 232 14.04 26.16 11.72
CA ALA A 232 14.30 24.81 12.20
C ALA A 232 13.03 24.20 12.80
N LEU A 233 12.69 23.00 12.37
CA LEU A 233 11.51 22.24 12.75
C LEU A 233 11.91 20.82 13.14
N LEU A 234 11.39 20.38 14.28
CA LEU A 234 11.50 19.02 14.79
C LEU A 234 10.10 18.57 15.21
N GLU A 235 9.52 17.64 14.46
CA GLU A 235 8.17 17.13 14.72
C GLU A 235 8.22 15.62 14.96
N PRO A 236 7.62 15.11 16.04
CA PRO A 236 7.50 13.68 16.24
C PRO A 236 6.64 13.07 15.15
N VAL A 237 7.02 11.88 14.70
CA VAL A 237 6.25 11.09 13.73
C VAL A 237 6.08 9.67 14.25
N THR A 238 5.00 9.03 13.83
CA THR A 238 4.75 7.63 14.15
C THR A 238 5.78 6.72 13.47
N PRO A 239 6.01 5.50 14.00
CA PRO A 239 6.85 4.50 13.36
C PRO A 239 6.40 4.17 11.92
N ASP A 240 5.10 4.14 11.65
CA ASP A 240 4.58 3.89 10.31
C ASP A 240 4.88 5.05 9.34
N GLU A 241 4.67 6.31 9.77
CA GLU A 241 5.06 7.49 8.99
C GLU A 241 6.57 7.50 8.71
N TYR A 242 7.40 7.16 9.70
CA TYR A 242 8.86 7.00 9.51
C TYR A 242 9.18 5.95 8.45
N ARG A 243 8.55 4.78 8.51
CA ARG A 243 8.74 3.67 7.57
C ARG A 243 8.42 4.07 6.13
N VAL A 244 7.40 4.91 5.93
CA VAL A 244 7.05 5.47 4.62
C VAL A 244 8.08 6.51 4.17
N MET A 245 8.41 7.48 5.02
CA MET A 245 9.33 8.57 4.69
C MET A 245 10.78 8.12 4.46
N ALA A 246 11.24 7.08 5.17
CA ALA A 246 12.61 6.56 5.08
C ALA A 246 12.97 6.04 3.69
N LYS A 247 11.98 5.75 2.85
CA LYS A 247 12.19 5.34 1.44
C LYS A 247 12.62 6.51 0.55
N TYR A 248 12.34 7.74 0.96
CA TYR A 248 12.50 8.95 0.13
C TYR A 248 13.41 10.01 0.74
N LEU A 249 13.51 10.03 2.07
CA LEU A 249 14.32 11.01 2.81
C LEU A 249 15.58 10.37 3.38
N LYS A 250 16.61 11.20 3.57
CA LYS A 250 17.82 10.77 4.29
C LYS A 250 17.50 10.52 5.76
N VAL A 251 18.05 9.42 6.30
CA VAL A 251 17.98 9.05 7.71
C VAL A 251 19.25 9.52 8.42
N MET A 252 19.12 10.20 9.57
CA MET A 252 20.23 10.68 10.42
C MET A 252 20.04 10.30 11.89
#